data_AF-X1N2U3-F1
#
_entry.id   AF-X1N2U3-F1
#
_cell.length_a   1.000
_cell.length_b   1.000
_cell.length_c   1.000
_cell.angle_alpha   90.00
_cell.angle_beta   90.00
_cell.angle_gamma   90.00
#
_symmetry.space_group_name_H-M   'P 1'
#
loop_
_entity.id
_entity.type
_entity.pdbx_description
1 polymer ?
#
loop_
_entity_poly.entity_id
_entity_poly.type
_entity_poly.pdbx_seq_one_letter_code
_entity_poly.pdbx_strand_id
1 'polypeptide(L)'
;MIKILFIGDIVGKPGRKAVKEILPRLKRENNIFLTIANGENLAGGIGITPDVAQEIRSYGVDVITTGNHVWRRKEIEHYLNEVDYI
;
A
#
# COMPACT_ATOMS: atom_id res chain seq x y z
N MET A 1 11.17 -16.95 13.70
CA MET A 1 11.93 -15.89 12.99
C MET A 1 10.92 -14.92 12.40
N ILE A 2 11.09 -13.61 12.61
CA ILE A 2 10.20 -12.59 12.04
C ILE A 2 10.57 -12.41 10.56
N LYS A 3 9.56 -12.44 9.68
CA LYS A 3 9.74 -12.21 8.24
C LYS A 3 8.97 -10.98 7.81
N ILE A 4 9.67 -10.06 7.16
CA ILE A 4 9.10 -8.82 6.64
C ILE A 4 9.15 -8.88 5.12
N LEU A 5 8.03 -8.55 4.47
CA LEU A 5 7.94 -8.37 3.03
C LEU A 5 7.87 -6.87 2.73
N PHE A 6 8.75 -6.39 1.87
CA PHE A 6 8.66 -5.03 1.32
C PHE A 6 8.26 -5.11 -0.15
N ILE A 7 7.20 -4.41 -0.52
CA ILE A 7 6.73 -4.27 -1.89
C ILE A 7 7.17 -2.89 -2.39
N GLY A 8 7.81 -2.85 -3.56
CA GLY A 8 8.11 -1.59 -4.24
C GLY A 8 6.83 -0.88 -4.69
N ASP A 9 6.99 0.12 -5.55
CA ASP A 9 5.89 0.96 -6.04
C ASP A 9 4.70 0.17 -6.58
N ILE A 10 3.55 0.36 -5.93
CA ILE A 10 2.28 -0.15 -6.43
C ILE A 10 1.68 0.90 -7.38
N VAL A 11 1.80 0.65 -8.69
CA VAL A 11 1.40 1.62 -9.73
C VAL A 11 -0.02 1.36 -10.23
N GLY A 12 -0.95 2.25 -9.86
CA GLY A 12 -2.31 2.31 -10.38
C GLY A 12 -3.14 1.03 -10.20
N LYS A 13 -4.21 0.91 -10.99
CA LYS A 13 -5.11 -0.26 -10.96
C LYS A 13 -4.38 -1.60 -11.21
N PRO A 14 -3.42 -1.71 -12.16
CA PRO A 14 -2.69 -2.96 -12.37
C PRO A 14 -1.88 -3.39 -11.14
N GLY A 15 -1.16 -2.45 -10.51
CA GLY A 15 -0.39 -2.74 -9.30
C GLY A 15 -1.28 -3.22 -8.15
N ARG A 16 -2.39 -2.51 -7.89
CA ARG A 16 -3.33 -2.91 -6.82
C ARG A 16 -3.98 -4.25 -7.07
N LYS A 17 -4.29 -4.58 -8.34
CA LYS A 17 -4.78 -5.91 -8.74
C LYS A 17 -3.74 -7.00 -8.45
N ALA A 18 -2.47 -6.77 -8.79
CA ALA A 18 -1.39 -7.72 -8.50
C ALA A 18 -1.26 -7.97 -6.98
N VAL A 19 -1.33 -6.91 -6.17
CA VAL A 19 -1.31 -7.04 -4.69
C VAL A 19 -2.49 -7.88 -4.21
N LYS A 20 -3.71 -7.58 -4.67
CA LYS A 20 -4.93 -8.33 -4.32
C LYS A 20 -4.81 -9.83 -4.59
N GLU A 21 -4.27 -10.19 -5.75
CA GLU A 21 -4.23 -11.58 -6.21
C GLU A 21 -3.04 -12.36 -5.64
N ILE A 22 -1.91 -11.71 -5.38
CA ILE A 22 -0.64 -12.38 -5.06
C ILE A 22 -0.30 -12.30 -3.56
N LEU A 23 -0.49 -11.14 -2.92
CA LEU A 23 -0.04 -10.91 -1.55
C LEU A 23 -0.64 -11.89 -0.53
N PRO A 24 -1.96 -12.18 -0.52
CA PRO A 24 -2.54 -13.11 0.45
C PRO A 24 -1.94 -14.53 0.38
N ARG A 25 -1.54 -14.95 -0.83
CA ARG A 25 -0.87 -16.23 -1.05
C ARG A 25 0.57 -16.18 -0.54
N LEU A 26 1.34 -15.15 -0.90
CA LEU A 26 2.72 -14.98 -0.44
C LEU A 26 2.82 -14.90 1.09
N LYS A 27 1.91 -14.17 1.76
CA LYS A 27 1.89 -14.08 3.23
C LYS A 27 1.73 -15.46 3.86
N ARG A 28 0.80 -16.29 3.35
CA ARG A 28 0.55 -17.65 3.85
C ARG A 28 1.72 -18.59 3.58
N GLU A 29 2.21 -18.65 2.34
CA GLU A 29 3.28 -19.58 1.94
C GLU A 29 4.60 -19.30 2.67
N ASN A 30 4.90 -18.03 2.96
CA ASN A 30 6.18 -17.65 3.54
C ASN A 30 6.13 -17.37 5.04
N ASN A 31 4.95 -17.38 5.67
CA ASN A 31 4.72 -16.92 7.04
C ASN A 31 5.22 -15.48 7.24
N ILE A 32 4.79 -14.56 6.38
CA ILE A 32 5.12 -13.13 6.49
C ILE A 32 4.39 -12.54 7.69
N PHE A 33 5.15 -11.93 8.59
CA PHE A 33 4.62 -11.26 9.78
C PHE A 33 4.18 -9.83 9.48
N LEU A 34 4.97 -9.09 8.70
CA LEU A 34 4.72 -7.69 8.38
C LEU A 34 4.93 -7.44 6.88
N THR A 35 3.99 -6.74 6.26
CA THR A 35 4.05 -6.29 4.87
C THR A 35 4.08 -4.78 4.80
N ILE A 36 5.13 -4.24 4.19
CA ILE A 36 5.30 -2.81 3.91
C ILE A 36 5.19 -2.62 2.40
N ALA A 37 4.55 -1.55 1.92
CA ALA A 37 4.47 -1.26 0.49
C ALA A 37 4.61 0.23 0.17
N ASN A 38 5.35 0.59 -0.88
CA ASN A 38 5.35 1.95 -1.38
C ASN A 38 4.04 2.24 -2.16
N GLY A 39 3.25 3.17 -1.63
CA GLY A 39 1.95 3.58 -2.13
C GLY A 39 1.95 4.88 -2.95
N GLU A 40 3.09 5.46 -3.29
CA GLU A 40 3.13 6.81 -3.90
C GLU A 40 2.46 6.91 -5.28
N ASN A 41 2.17 5.77 -5.93
CA ASN A 41 1.58 5.70 -7.27
C ASN A 41 0.22 4.97 -7.31
N LEU A 42 -0.44 4.78 -6.16
CA LEU A 42 -1.69 4.01 -6.04
C LEU A 42 -2.86 4.61 -6.84
N ALA A 43 -3.02 5.94 -6.80
CA ALA A 43 -4.18 6.64 -7.37
C ALA A 43 -3.95 6.98 -8.84
N GLY A 44 -4.32 6.07 -9.74
CA GLY A 44 -4.21 6.30 -11.19
C GLY A 44 -2.76 6.46 -11.68
N GLY A 45 -1.80 5.90 -10.94
CA GLY A 45 -0.37 5.97 -11.28
C GLY A 45 0.38 7.15 -10.69
N ILE A 46 -0.29 8.06 -9.96
CA ILE A 46 0.35 9.18 -9.27
C ILE A 46 -0.45 9.61 -8.02
N GLY A 47 0.23 9.62 -6.88
CA GLY A 47 -0.32 9.90 -5.58
C GLY A 47 -1.13 8.75 -4.98
N ILE A 48 -1.80 9.05 -3.88
CA ILE A 48 -2.57 8.12 -3.04
C ILE A 48 -3.84 8.83 -2.58
N THR A 49 -4.97 8.12 -2.49
CA THR A 49 -6.21 8.61 -1.89
C THR A 49 -6.59 7.71 -0.70
N PRO A 50 -7.42 8.17 0.24
CA PRO A 50 -7.91 7.33 1.34
C PRO A 50 -8.48 5.99 0.86
N ASP A 51 -9.30 6.03 -0.20
CA ASP A 51 -9.93 4.83 -0.78
C ASP A 51 -8.91 3.78 -1.22
N VAL A 52 -7.89 4.17 -2.00
CA VAL A 52 -6.91 3.21 -2.51
C VAL A 52 -5.91 2.77 -1.44
N ALA A 53 -5.70 3.58 -0.40
CA ALA A 53 -4.91 3.20 0.77
C ALA A 53 -5.63 2.13 1.60
N GLN A 54 -6.93 2.34 1.88
CA GLN A 54 -7.78 1.35 2.55
C GLN A 54 -7.92 0.07 1.70
N GLU A 55 -8.04 0.23 0.38
CA GLU A 55 -8.11 -0.88 -0.56
C GLU A 55 -6.90 -1.82 -0.41
N ILE A 56 -5.67 -1.32 -0.50
CA ILE A 56 -4.49 -2.19 -0.39
C ILE A 56 -4.26 -2.73 1.02
N ARG A 57 -4.68 -1.99 2.05
CA ARG A 57 -4.66 -2.47 3.44
C ARG A 57 -5.57 -3.68 3.61
N SER A 58 -6.75 -3.65 2.97
CA SER A 58 -7.66 -4.81 2.95
C SER A 58 -7.07 -6.05 2.28
N TYR A 59 -6.03 -5.90 1.46
CA TYR A 59 -5.31 -7.00 0.80
C TYR A 59 -4.15 -7.56 1.66
N GLY A 60 -3.92 -6.99 2.84
CA GLY A 60 -2.90 -7.42 3.79
C GLY A 60 -1.60 -6.62 3.76
N VAL A 61 -1.60 -5.40 3.20
CA VAL A 61 -0.51 -4.43 3.44
C VAL A 61 -0.70 -3.84 4.84
N ASP A 62 0.32 -3.94 5.68
CA ASP A 62 0.25 -3.53 7.08
C ASP A 62 0.69 -2.06 7.25
N VAL A 63 1.75 -1.67 6.51
CA VAL A 63 2.27 -0.29 6.46
C VAL A 63 2.42 0.15 5.01
N ILE A 64 2.00 1.37 4.73
CA ILE A 64 2.20 2.04 3.45
C ILE A 64 3.31 3.06 3.68
N THR A 65 4.31 3.10 2.82
CA THR A 65 5.24 4.23 2.73
C THR A 65 4.88 5.07 1.52
N THR A 66 5.36 6.31 1.48
CA THR A 66 5.13 7.20 0.33
C THR A 66 6.45 7.74 -0.23
N GLY A 67 6.34 8.66 -1.17
CA GLY A 67 7.48 9.36 -1.78
C GLY A 67 7.10 10.77 -2.19
N ASN A 68 7.74 11.29 -3.23
CA ASN A 68 7.54 12.65 -3.72
C ASN A 68 6.13 12.88 -4.31
N HIS A 69 5.37 11.81 -4.60
CA HIS A 69 3.99 11.93 -5.09
C HIS A 69 2.91 12.00 -4.01
N VAL A 70 3.26 11.97 -2.72
CA VAL A 70 2.26 11.94 -1.63
C VAL A 70 1.23 13.08 -1.74
N TRP A 71 1.64 14.31 -2.05
CA TRP A 71 0.75 15.48 -2.12
C TRP A 71 -0.02 15.62 -3.44
N ARG A 72 0.03 14.64 -4.35
CA ARG A 72 -0.58 14.76 -5.70
C ARG A 72 -2.10 14.61 -5.69
N ARG A 73 -2.68 14.17 -4.58
CA ARG A 73 -4.12 14.02 -4.35
C ARG A 73 -4.45 14.78 -3.06
N LYS A 74 -5.28 15.82 -3.15
CA LYS A 74 -5.58 16.70 -2.00
C LYS A 74 -6.26 15.95 -0.86
N GLU A 75 -6.99 14.89 -1.20
CA GLU A 75 -7.74 14.04 -0.28
C GLU A 75 -6.85 13.35 0.76
N ILE A 76 -5.55 13.20 0.50
CA ILE A 76 -4.63 12.54 1.42
C ILE A 76 -4.15 13.44 2.56
N GLU A 77 -4.17 14.77 2.39
CA GLU A 77 -3.52 15.71 3.32
C GLU A 77 -4.09 15.59 4.74
N HIS A 78 -5.41 15.58 4.87
CA HIS A 78 -6.05 15.41 6.17
C HIS A 78 -5.88 13.97 6.67
N TYR A 79 -6.05 13.01 5.77
CA TYR A 79 -6.03 11.58 6.08
C TYR A 79 -4.73 11.11 6.74
N LEU A 80 -3.57 11.67 6.34
CA LEU A 80 -2.27 11.36 6.97
C LEU A 80 -2.23 11.68 8.48
N ASN A 81 -3.03 12.64 8.95
CA ASN A 81 -3.12 12.97 10.37
C ASN A 81 -4.13 12.10 11.13
N GLU A 82 -4.95 11.31 10.43
CA GLU A 82 -5.98 10.46 11.01
C GLU A 82 -5.54 9.00 11.17
N VAL A 83 -4.47 8.60 10.48
CA VAL A 83 -4.03 7.19 10.42
C VAL A 83 -2.57 7.03 10.83
N ASP A 84 -2.24 5.84 11.33
CA ASP A 84 -0.93 5.46 11.86
C ASP A 84 -0.17 4.46 10.97
N TYR A 85 -0.68 4.18 9.78
CA TYR A 85 -0.19 3.12 8.90
C TYR A 85 0.30 3.62 7.53
N ILE A 86 0.36 4.93 7.30
CA ILE A 86 0.85 5.58 6.07
C ILE A 86 1.99 6.53 6.42
#